data_AF-A0A3S1BYD7-F1
#
_entry.id   AF-A0A3S1BYD7-F1
#
_cell.length_a   1.000
_cell.length_b   1.000
_cell.length_c   1.000
_cell.angle_alpha   90.00
_cell.angle_beta   90.00
_cell.angle_gamma   90.00
#
_symmetry.space_group_name_H-M   'P 1'
#
loop_
_entity.id
_entity.type
_entity.pdbx_description
1 polymer ?
#
loop_
_entity_poly.entity_id
_entity_poly.type
_entity_poly.pdbx_seq_one_letter_code
_entity_poly.pdbx_strand_id
1 'polypeptide(L)'
;MLEREEKKKQLEHEEKKKQLEHEDKQKQLEHEEKKKQLEHEEKKKELELQEKKQATPLESQDIDSFVTRVKMLFDAWIELDGCEAKTFDQLRDLMIREQLYRSLDDDLVVFIRERTPKNIEELISIVHTYVGAHPDKTLGKRFNVGNVAYNKGATTTNTHVGRYTSCTMFDGSARKFPIAKINVSTPFITGVIEALVIEHPITDLIIGN
;
A
#
# COMPACT_ATOMS: atom_id res chain seq x y z
N MET A 1 32.56 64.18 9.29
CA MET A 1 32.19 63.61 7.98
C MET A 1 32.21 62.08 8.01
N LEU A 2 33.25 61.44 8.57
CA LEU A 2 33.36 59.97 8.71
C LEU A 2 32.16 59.26 9.39
N GLU A 3 31.66 59.74 10.53
CA GLU A 3 30.52 59.10 11.23
C GLU A 3 29.21 59.05 10.40
N ARG A 4 28.98 60.04 9.52
CA ARG A 4 27.80 60.04 8.64
C ARG A 4 27.94 59.00 7.52
N GLU A 5 29.16 58.79 7.03
CA GLU A 5 29.43 57.75 6.02
C GLU A 5 29.33 56.34 6.61
N GLU A 6 29.78 56.13 7.86
CA GLU A 6 29.65 54.83 8.54
C GLU A 6 28.19 54.48 8.84
N LYS A 7 27.39 55.44 9.34
CA LYS A 7 25.94 55.24 9.54
C LYS A 7 25.22 54.93 8.22
N LYS A 8 25.61 55.59 7.13
CA LYS A 8 25.05 55.32 5.80
C LYS A 8 25.39 53.91 5.32
N LYS A 9 26.63 53.46 5.51
CA LYS A 9 27.06 52.08 5.20
C LYS A 9 26.35 51.04 6.05
N GLN A 10 26.09 51.31 7.34
CA GLN A 10 25.32 50.42 8.22
C GLN A 10 23.86 50.31 7.78
N LEU A 11 23.23 51.43 7.43
CA LEU A 11 21.86 51.44 6.91
C LEU A 11 21.76 50.66 5.60
N GLU A 12 22.70 50.86 4.67
CA GLU A 12 22.76 50.10 3.40
C GLU A 12 22.99 48.60 3.64
N HIS A 13 23.81 48.21 4.62
CA HIS A 13 24.03 46.81 4.98
C HIS A 13 22.77 46.19 5.61
N GLU A 14 22.06 46.93 6.46
CA GLU A 14 20.82 46.47 7.09
C GLU A 14 19.68 46.32 6.06
N GLU A 15 19.58 47.24 5.10
CA GLU A 15 18.64 47.14 3.98
C GLU A 15 18.94 45.94 3.09
N LYS A 16 20.22 45.71 2.74
CA LYS A 16 20.64 44.53 1.99
C LYS A 16 20.33 43.23 2.72
N LYS A 17 20.53 43.20 4.05
CA LYS A 17 20.19 42.03 4.88
C LYS A 17 18.69 41.77 4.88
N LYS A 18 17.86 42.81 5.03
CA LYS A 18 16.39 42.69 4.96
C LYS A 18 15.90 42.24 3.58
N GLN A 19 16.53 42.73 2.50
CA GLN A 19 16.25 42.27 1.14
C GLN A 19 16.59 40.79 0.96
N LEU A 20 17.76 40.37 1.45
CA LEU A 20 18.18 38.96 1.39
C LEU A 20 17.21 38.05 2.17
N GLU A 21 16.81 38.44 3.39
CA GLU A 21 15.85 37.69 4.19
C GLU A 21 14.46 37.60 3.54
N HIS A 22 14.02 38.66 2.86
CA HIS A 22 12.76 38.65 2.11
C HIS A 22 12.84 37.74 0.88
N GLU A 23 13.95 37.79 0.14
CA GLU A 23 14.19 36.96 -1.03
C GLU A 23 14.28 35.47 -0.64
N ASP A 24 14.93 35.14 0.47
CA ASP A 24 15.00 33.78 0.99
C ASP A 24 13.62 33.25 1.44
N LYS A 25 12.80 34.08 2.08
CA LYS A 25 11.42 33.72 2.43
C LYS A 25 10.55 33.49 1.19
N GLN A 26 10.70 34.32 0.16
CA GLN A 26 9.99 34.11 -1.11
C GLN A 26 10.41 32.80 -1.79
N LYS A 27 11.70 32.50 -1.83
CA LYS A 27 12.22 31.23 -2.37
C LYS A 27 11.71 30.02 -1.60
N GLN A 28 11.62 30.11 -0.27
CA GLN A 28 11.07 29.03 0.56
C GLN A 28 9.58 28.81 0.29
N LEU A 29 8.79 29.88 0.18
CA LEU A 29 7.37 29.80 -0.15
C LEU A 29 7.14 29.18 -1.54
N GLU A 30 7.90 29.63 -2.56
CA GLU A 30 7.81 29.06 -3.91
C GLU A 30 8.19 27.57 -3.95
N HIS A 31 9.21 27.16 -3.19
CA HIS A 31 9.61 25.76 -3.08
C HIS A 31 8.50 24.91 -2.42
N GLU A 32 7.88 25.44 -1.36
CA GLU A 32 6.79 24.75 -0.66
C GLU A 32 5.55 24.61 -1.57
N GLU A 33 5.21 25.63 -2.35
CA GLU A 33 4.11 25.57 -3.32
C GLU A 33 4.38 24.57 -4.45
N LYS A 34 5.59 24.56 -5.02
CA LYS A 34 5.99 23.57 -6.03
C LYS A 34 5.92 22.14 -5.48
N LYS A 35 6.36 21.94 -4.24
CA LYS A 35 6.27 20.64 -3.57
C LYS A 35 4.81 20.18 -3.42
N LYS A 36 3.91 21.06 -2.97
CA LYS A 36 2.47 20.76 -2.86
C LYS A 36 1.83 20.44 -4.21
N GLN A 37 2.23 21.13 -5.29
CA GLN A 37 1.74 20.86 -6.64
C GLN A 37 2.17 19.48 -7.15
N LEU A 38 3.44 19.11 -6.95
CA LEU A 38 3.96 17.79 -7.31
C LEU A 38 3.23 16.67 -6.56
N GLU A 39 3.07 16.80 -5.24
CA GLU A 39 2.33 15.82 -4.43
C GLU A 39 0.87 15.65 -4.90
N HIS A 40 0.20 16.75 -5.28
CA HIS A 40 -1.16 16.70 -5.81
C HIS A 40 -1.20 16.01 -7.19
N GLU A 41 -0.23 16.27 -8.06
CA GLU A 41 -0.14 15.63 -9.36
C GLU A 41 0.12 14.13 -9.25
N GLU A 42 1.00 13.71 -8.33
CA GLU A 42 1.27 12.29 -8.05
C GLU A 42 0.03 11.58 -7.51
N LYS A 43 -0.65 12.16 -6.51
CA LYS A 43 -1.91 11.61 -5.98
C LYS A 43 -2.98 11.49 -7.07
N LYS A 44 -3.06 12.46 -7.97
CA LYS A 44 -4.00 12.43 -9.09
C LYS A 44 -3.67 11.27 -10.06
N LYS A 45 -2.40 11.09 -10.40
CA LYS A 45 -1.95 9.96 -11.23
C LYS A 45 -2.24 8.62 -10.57
N GLU A 46 -2.04 8.52 -9.26
CA GLU A 46 -2.31 7.32 -8.49
C GLU A 46 -3.81 6.99 -8.43
N LEU A 47 -4.66 8.00 -8.20
CA LEU A 47 -6.12 7.85 -8.20
C LEU A 47 -6.63 7.41 -9.57
N GLU A 48 -6.12 8.02 -10.64
CA GLU A 48 -6.47 7.66 -12.02
C GLU A 48 -6.04 6.22 -12.34
N LEU A 49 -4.86 5.80 -11.87
CA LEU A 49 -4.39 4.43 -11.99
C LEU A 49 -5.26 3.45 -11.19
N GLN A 50 -5.75 3.85 -10.02
CA GLN A 50 -6.64 3.05 -9.19
C GLN A 50 -8.02 2.89 -9.85
N GLU A 51 -8.58 3.95 -10.43
CA GLU A 51 -9.83 3.90 -11.21
C GLU A 51 -9.69 2.99 -12.43
N LYS A 52 -8.55 3.05 -13.15
CA LYS A 52 -8.23 2.15 -14.27
C LYS A 52 -8.27 0.67 -13.85
N LYS A 53 -7.87 0.36 -12.61
CA LYS A 53 -7.76 -1.00 -12.07
C LYS A 53 -9.05 -1.57 -11.48
N GLN A 54 -10.03 -0.73 -11.14
CA GLN A 54 -11.28 -1.13 -10.46
C GLN A 54 -12.51 -0.59 -11.20
N ALA A 55 -12.48 -0.65 -12.53
CA ALA A 55 -13.58 -0.16 -13.35
C ALA A 55 -14.89 -0.91 -13.02
N THR A 56 -15.91 -0.15 -12.61
CA THR A 56 -17.29 -0.64 -12.43
C THR A 56 -18.15 -0.22 -13.60
N PRO A 57 -19.14 -1.02 -14.02
CA PRO A 57 -20.07 -0.64 -15.07
C PRO A 57 -20.93 0.57 -14.64
N LEU A 58 -21.24 1.46 -15.59
CA LEU A 58 -22.18 2.56 -15.36
C LEU A 58 -23.63 2.04 -15.41
N GLU A 59 -24.56 2.73 -14.74
CA GLU A 59 -25.96 2.29 -14.60
C GLU A 59 -26.66 2.01 -15.95
N SER A 60 -26.32 2.76 -17.00
CA SER A 60 -26.92 2.64 -18.33
C SER A 60 -26.00 2.00 -19.39
N GLN A 61 -24.84 1.49 -18.99
CA GLN A 61 -23.84 0.96 -19.91
C GLN A 61 -24.14 -0.49 -20.29
N ASP A 62 -24.05 -0.79 -21.58
CA ASP A 62 -24.11 -2.15 -22.09
C ASP A 62 -22.78 -2.91 -21.87
N ILE A 63 -22.85 -4.24 -21.87
CA ILE A 63 -21.71 -5.11 -21.57
C ILE A 63 -20.59 -4.94 -22.61
N ASP A 64 -20.91 -4.77 -23.89
CA ASP A 64 -19.91 -4.65 -24.96
C ASP A 64 -19.11 -3.34 -24.81
N SER A 65 -19.80 -2.24 -24.51
CA SER A 65 -19.19 -0.95 -24.19
C SER A 65 -18.36 -1.02 -22.90
N PHE A 66 -18.83 -1.75 -21.88
CA PHE A 66 -18.05 -1.93 -20.64
C PHE A 66 -16.77 -2.72 -20.88
N VAL A 67 -16.85 -3.85 -21.59
CA VAL A 67 -15.69 -4.67 -21.94
C VAL A 67 -14.69 -3.88 -22.78
N THR A 68 -15.17 -3.07 -23.73
CA THR A 68 -14.32 -2.20 -24.54
C THR A 68 -13.58 -1.18 -23.66
N ARG A 69 -14.28 -0.56 -22.71
CA ARG A 69 -13.66 0.36 -21.75
C ARG A 69 -12.61 -0.36 -20.88
N VAL A 70 -12.91 -1.53 -20.34
CA VAL A 70 -11.97 -2.31 -19.52
C VAL A 70 -10.71 -2.65 -20.32
N LYS A 71 -10.84 -3.05 -21.59
CA LYS A 71 -9.70 -3.29 -22.48
C LYS A 71 -8.83 -2.04 -22.65
N MET A 72 -9.45 -0.89 -22.94
CA MET A 72 -8.72 0.37 -23.10
C MET A 72 -8.00 0.80 -21.82
N LEU A 73 -8.64 0.63 -20.65
CA LEU A 73 -8.02 0.95 -19.36
C LEU A 73 -6.84 0.02 -19.06
N PHE A 74 -6.94 -1.26 -19.44
CA PHE A 74 -5.86 -2.22 -19.30
C PHE A 74 -4.68 -1.92 -20.23
N ASP A 75 -4.93 -1.60 -21.50
CA ASP A 75 -3.88 -1.17 -22.44
C ASP A 75 -3.17 0.09 -21.94
N ALA A 76 -3.93 1.10 -21.48
CA ALA A 76 -3.36 2.31 -20.90
C ALA A 76 -2.54 2.03 -19.62
N TRP A 77 -2.93 1.04 -18.83
CA TRP A 77 -2.15 0.63 -17.65
C TRP A 77 -0.81 -0.01 -18.05
N ILE A 78 -0.80 -0.89 -19.04
CA ILE A 78 0.44 -1.49 -19.56
C ILE A 78 1.38 -0.41 -20.10
N GLU A 79 0.85 0.58 -20.82
CA GLU A 79 1.63 1.71 -21.35
C GLU A 79 2.22 2.58 -20.24
N LEU A 80 1.46 2.87 -19.18
CA LEU A 80 1.93 3.67 -18.04
C LEU A 80 3.02 2.96 -17.23
N ASP A 81 3.02 1.63 -17.14
CA ASP A 81 4.06 0.87 -16.44
C ASP A 81 5.36 0.75 -17.28
N GLY A 82 5.40 1.32 -18.50
CA GLY A 82 6.58 1.25 -19.36
C GLY A 82 6.84 -0.14 -19.95
N CYS A 83 5.80 -0.98 -20.06
CA CYS A 83 5.88 -2.31 -20.66
C CYS A 83 5.89 -2.22 -22.20
N GLU A 84 6.95 -1.65 -22.78
CA GLU A 84 7.06 -1.36 -24.22
C GLU A 84 6.98 -2.60 -25.12
N ALA A 85 7.44 -3.75 -24.63
CA ALA A 85 7.51 -4.98 -25.43
C ALA A 85 6.26 -5.88 -25.32
N LYS A 86 5.26 -5.50 -24.51
CA LYS A 86 4.02 -6.27 -24.22
C LYS A 86 4.27 -7.79 -24.10
N THR A 87 5.36 -8.18 -23.43
CA THR A 87 5.71 -9.60 -23.29
C THR A 87 4.89 -10.25 -22.18
N PHE A 88 4.67 -11.56 -22.29
CA PHE A 88 3.95 -12.32 -21.26
C PHE A 88 4.64 -12.21 -19.89
N ASP A 89 5.98 -12.26 -19.85
CA ASP A 89 6.72 -12.19 -18.59
C ASP A 89 6.60 -10.82 -17.92
N GLN A 90 6.68 -9.73 -18.68
CA GLN A 90 6.45 -8.37 -18.13
C GLN A 90 5.02 -8.21 -17.62
N LEU A 91 4.04 -8.74 -18.35
CA LEU A 91 2.65 -8.70 -17.90
C LEU A 91 2.44 -9.54 -16.62
N ARG A 92 3.03 -10.74 -16.57
CA ARG A 92 3.02 -11.59 -15.38
C ARG A 92 3.64 -10.87 -14.19
N ASP A 93 4.77 -10.19 -14.40
CA ASP A 93 5.46 -9.42 -13.37
C ASP A 93 4.61 -8.23 -12.89
N LEU A 94 3.96 -7.51 -13.80
CA LEU A 94 3.03 -6.43 -13.48
C LEU A 94 1.86 -6.94 -12.62
N MET A 95 1.24 -8.06 -13.00
CA MET A 95 0.12 -8.64 -12.25
C MET A 95 0.53 -9.09 -10.84
N ILE A 96 1.68 -9.74 -10.71
CA ILE A 96 2.19 -10.19 -9.40
C ILE A 96 2.55 -8.99 -8.53
N ARG A 97 3.21 -7.97 -9.10
CA ARG A 97 3.55 -6.73 -8.39
C ARG A 97 2.30 -6.04 -7.84
N GLU A 98 1.24 -5.93 -8.65
CA GLU A 98 -0.04 -5.37 -8.21
C GLU A 98 -0.68 -6.19 -7.09
N GLN A 99 -0.66 -7.51 -7.19
CA GLN A 99 -1.18 -8.38 -6.14
C GLN A 99 -0.41 -8.20 -4.82
N LEU A 100 0.92 -8.05 -4.89
CA LEU A 100 1.77 -7.78 -3.72
C LEU A 100 1.42 -6.42 -3.10
N TYR A 101 1.25 -5.36 -3.89
CA TYR A 101 0.87 -4.06 -3.34
C TYR A 101 -0.48 -4.05 -2.63
N ARG A 102 -1.39 -4.95 -2.98
CA ARG A 102 -2.69 -5.06 -2.31
C ARG A 102 -2.61 -5.81 -0.98
N SER A 103 -1.73 -6.81 -0.88
CA SER A 103 -1.65 -7.73 0.26
C SER A 103 -0.61 -7.32 1.32
N LEU A 104 0.43 -6.59 0.92
CA LEU A 104 1.49 -6.14 1.83
C LEU A 104 1.02 -5.00 2.74
N ASP A 105 1.69 -4.84 3.88
CA ASP A 105 1.50 -3.73 4.81
C ASP A 105 1.67 -2.36 4.12
N ASP A 106 0.85 -1.37 4.47
CA ASP A 106 0.80 -0.09 3.76
C ASP A 106 2.14 0.67 3.86
N ASP A 107 2.85 0.60 5.00
CA ASP A 107 4.16 1.25 5.15
C ASP A 107 5.22 0.58 4.27
N LEU A 108 5.16 -0.76 4.16
CA LEU A 108 6.02 -1.52 3.24
C LEU A 108 5.69 -1.19 1.78
N VAL A 109 4.42 -1.05 1.43
CA VAL A 109 4.00 -0.68 0.07
C VAL A 109 4.51 0.71 -0.30
N VAL A 110 4.40 1.68 0.60
CA VAL A 110 4.97 3.02 0.41
C VAL A 110 6.49 2.91 0.17
N PHE A 111 7.20 2.17 1.02
CA PHE A 111 8.65 1.98 0.90
C PHE A 111 9.07 1.34 -0.44
N ILE A 112 8.31 0.37 -0.94
CA ILE A 112 8.57 -0.26 -2.23
C ILE A 112 8.27 0.70 -3.38
N ARG A 113 7.15 1.43 -3.31
CA ARG A 113 6.74 2.36 -4.37
C ARG A 113 7.72 3.52 -4.56
N GLU A 114 8.27 4.05 -3.48
CA GLU A 114 9.34 5.07 -3.53
C GLU A 114 10.59 4.62 -4.30
N ARG A 115 10.83 3.31 -4.38
CA ARG A 115 12.00 2.71 -5.04
C ARG A 115 11.72 2.23 -6.46
N THR A 116 10.45 2.28 -6.91
CA THR A 116 10.01 1.97 -8.28
C THR A 116 10.69 0.72 -8.90
N PRO A 117 10.50 -0.48 -8.33
CA PRO A 117 11.15 -1.69 -8.85
C PRO A 117 10.65 -2.04 -10.25
N LYS A 118 11.57 -2.40 -11.13
CA LYS A 118 11.26 -2.75 -12.54
C LYS A 118 10.91 -4.22 -12.72
N ASN A 119 11.41 -5.08 -11.83
CA ASN A 119 11.28 -6.54 -11.92
C ASN A 119 10.86 -7.10 -10.56
N ILE A 120 10.25 -8.29 -10.54
CA ILE A 120 9.92 -8.97 -9.27
C ILE A 120 11.17 -9.20 -8.42
N GLU A 121 12.30 -9.57 -9.03
CA GLU A 121 13.54 -9.87 -8.31
C GLU A 121 14.06 -8.66 -7.52
N GLU A 122 13.99 -7.47 -8.13
CA GLU A 122 14.35 -6.21 -7.48
C GLU A 122 13.37 -5.90 -6.33
N LEU A 123 12.07 -6.11 -6.54
CA LEU A 123 11.06 -5.95 -5.50
C LEU A 123 11.35 -6.87 -4.30
N ILE A 124 11.68 -8.14 -4.53
CA ILE A 124 12.03 -9.10 -3.47
C ILE A 124 13.24 -8.61 -2.69
N SER A 125 14.28 -8.12 -3.37
CA SER A 125 15.48 -7.57 -2.73
C SER A 125 15.16 -6.37 -1.81
N ILE A 126 14.29 -5.47 -2.28
CA ILE A 126 13.81 -4.32 -1.50
C ILE A 126 13.03 -4.78 -0.26
N VAL A 127 12.13 -5.77 -0.42
CA VAL A 127 11.35 -6.34 0.68
C VAL A 127 12.26 -6.98 1.72
N HIS A 128 13.25 -7.78 1.31
CA HIS A 128 14.22 -8.38 2.23
C HIS A 128 14.99 -7.32 3.01
N THR A 129 15.40 -6.25 2.35
CA THR A 129 16.10 -5.14 3.00
C THR A 129 15.22 -4.46 4.04
N TYR A 130 13.94 -4.22 3.73
CA TYR A 130 12.99 -3.62 4.66
C TYR A 130 12.74 -4.50 5.89
N VAL A 131 12.50 -5.80 5.68
CA VAL A 131 12.26 -6.77 6.77
C VAL A 131 13.50 -6.92 7.66
N GLY A 132 14.70 -6.92 7.07
CA GLY A 132 15.95 -6.94 7.82
C GLY A 132 16.14 -5.71 8.71
N ALA A 133 15.65 -4.54 8.27
CA ALA A 133 15.70 -3.30 9.06
C ALA A 133 14.54 -3.16 10.07
N HIS A 134 13.41 -3.82 9.84
CA HIS A 134 12.19 -3.74 10.66
C HIS A 134 11.74 -5.13 11.11
N PRO A 135 12.45 -5.78 12.05
CA PRO A 135 12.14 -7.14 12.49
C PRO A 135 10.81 -7.25 13.26
N ASP A 136 10.26 -6.13 13.73
CA ASP A 136 8.99 -6.03 14.44
C ASP A 136 7.78 -5.86 13.52
N LYS A 137 7.99 -5.54 12.24
CA LYS A 137 6.91 -5.37 11.25
C LYS A 137 6.62 -6.66 10.49
N THR A 138 5.35 -6.89 10.21
CA THR A 138 4.87 -8.04 9.43
C THR A 138 4.80 -7.71 7.94
N LEU A 139 4.97 -8.71 7.08
CA LEU A 139 4.89 -8.54 5.63
C LEU A 139 3.48 -8.19 5.14
N GLY A 140 2.47 -8.91 5.62
CA GLY A 140 1.09 -8.72 5.19
C GLY A 140 0.35 -7.69 6.03
N LYS A 141 -0.74 -7.15 5.46
CA LYS A 141 -1.80 -6.50 6.24
C LYS A 141 -2.23 -7.44 7.36
N ARG A 142 -2.60 -6.89 8.52
CA ARG A 142 -3.15 -7.70 9.61
C ARG A 142 -4.27 -8.56 9.06
N PHE A 143 -4.07 -9.89 9.03
CA PHE A 143 -5.12 -10.83 8.63
C PHE A 143 -6.37 -10.49 9.45
N ASN A 144 -7.48 -10.21 8.78
CA ASN A 144 -8.75 -10.17 9.48
C ASN A 144 -8.97 -11.56 10.04
N VAL A 145 -8.79 -11.71 11.35
CA VAL A 145 -8.89 -13.00 12.04
C VAL A 145 -10.24 -13.69 11.76
N GLY A 146 -11.26 -12.92 11.38
CA GLY A 146 -12.55 -13.42 10.92
C GLY A 146 -12.53 -14.30 9.66
N ASN A 147 -11.46 -14.24 8.85
CA ASN A 147 -11.32 -14.99 7.59
C ASN A 147 -10.58 -16.31 7.77
N VAL A 148 -9.99 -16.58 8.93
CA VAL A 148 -9.33 -17.87 9.20
C VAL A 148 -10.03 -18.55 10.35
N ALA A 149 -10.54 -19.75 10.12
CA ALA A 149 -11.17 -20.55 11.15
C ALA A 149 -10.56 -21.94 11.22
N TYR A 150 -10.47 -22.47 12.43
CA TYR A 150 -9.83 -23.74 12.71
C TYR A 150 -10.66 -24.57 13.70
N ASN A 151 -10.63 -25.88 13.50
CA ASN A 151 -11.34 -26.85 14.32
C ASN A 151 -10.67 -27.02 15.69
N LYS A 152 -11.36 -26.65 16.77
CA LYS A 152 -10.85 -26.82 18.14
C LYS A 152 -10.38 -28.24 18.46
N GLY A 153 -10.98 -29.26 17.83
CA GLY A 153 -10.66 -30.67 18.04
C GLY A 153 -9.54 -31.24 17.16
N ALA A 154 -9.03 -30.48 16.19
CA ALA A 154 -7.94 -30.96 15.35
C ALA A 154 -6.58 -30.88 16.10
N THR A 155 -5.61 -31.67 15.65
CA THR A 155 -4.34 -31.96 16.36
C THR A 155 -3.28 -30.85 16.26
N THR A 156 -3.66 -29.62 15.92
CA THR A 156 -2.72 -28.52 15.70
C THR A 156 -2.36 -27.87 17.03
N THR A 157 -1.07 -27.66 17.28
CA THR A 157 -0.59 -26.86 18.42
C THR A 157 -1.21 -25.47 18.36
N ASN A 158 -2.06 -25.15 19.35
CA ASN A 158 -2.74 -23.87 19.43
C ASN A 158 -2.42 -23.18 20.77
N THR A 159 -2.45 -21.86 20.76
CA THR A 159 -2.32 -21.06 21.98
C THR A 159 -3.45 -20.06 22.02
N HIS A 160 -4.30 -20.17 23.02
CA HIS A 160 -5.40 -19.24 23.22
C HIS A 160 -4.86 -17.85 23.55
N VAL A 161 -5.31 -16.84 22.80
CA VAL A 161 -4.83 -15.45 22.94
C VAL A 161 -5.68 -14.65 23.93
N GLY A 162 -6.81 -15.21 24.40
CA GLY A 162 -7.75 -14.53 25.31
C GLY A 162 -8.57 -13.41 24.65
N ARG A 163 -8.43 -13.22 23.33
CA ARG A 163 -9.20 -12.27 22.53
C ARG A 163 -10.33 -12.96 21.78
N TYR A 164 -11.39 -12.21 21.50
CA TYR A 164 -12.54 -12.65 20.72
C TYR A 164 -12.76 -11.70 19.54
N THR A 165 -13.26 -12.21 18.41
CA THR A 165 -13.73 -11.35 17.30
C THR A 165 -15.09 -11.82 16.80
N SER A 166 -15.85 -10.91 16.20
CA SER A 166 -17.15 -11.20 15.59
C SER A 166 -16.95 -11.59 14.13
N CYS A 167 -17.64 -12.64 13.69
CA CYS A 167 -17.68 -13.07 12.30
C CYS A 167 -19.15 -13.16 11.86
N THR A 168 -19.43 -12.71 10.64
CA THR A 168 -20.73 -12.85 10.00
C THR A 168 -20.81 -14.22 9.35
N MET A 169 -21.73 -15.04 9.82
CA MET A 169 -21.98 -16.39 9.33
C MET A 169 -22.74 -16.35 8.00
N PHE A 170 -22.81 -17.50 7.30
CA PHE A 170 -23.51 -17.60 6.00
C PHE A 170 -25.01 -17.25 6.06
N ASP A 171 -25.63 -17.36 7.24
CA ASP A 171 -27.03 -17.00 7.49
C ASP A 171 -27.24 -15.49 7.78
N GLY A 172 -26.17 -14.70 7.70
CA GLY A 172 -26.17 -13.26 8.02
C GLY A 172 -26.10 -12.96 9.52
N SER A 173 -26.09 -13.96 10.39
CA SER A 173 -25.93 -13.74 11.83
C SER A 173 -24.49 -13.39 12.19
N ALA A 174 -24.31 -12.46 13.13
CA ALA A 174 -23.00 -12.14 13.69
C ALA A 174 -22.75 -12.95 14.97
N ARG A 175 -21.65 -13.71 15.02
CA ARG A 175 -21.27 -14.51 16.19
C ARG A 175 -19.84 -14.19 16.64
N LYS A 176 -19.62 -14.21 17.95
CA LYS A 176 -18.29 -14.00 18.55
C LYS A 176 -17.59 -15.33 18.77
N PHE A 177 -16.35 -15.42 18.33
CA PHE A 177 -15.51 -16.60 18.47
C PHE A 177 -14.18 -16.25 19.17
N PRO A 178 -13.62 -17.17 19.97
CA PRO A 178 -12.30 -16.99 20.55
C PRO A 178 -11.20 -17.10 19.48
N ILE A 179 -10.09 -16.43 19.72
CA ILE A 179 -8.93 -16.42 18.83
C ILE A 179 -7.80 -17.26 19.43
N ALA A 180 -7.18 -18.08 18.59
CA ALA A 180 -5.96 -18.81 18.93
C ALA A 180 -4.87 -18.56 17.88
N LYS A 181 -3.61 -18.59 18.31
CA LYS A 181 -2.46 -18.73 17.39
C LYS A 181 -2.32 -20.19 17.04
N ILE A 182 -2.30 -20.51 15.75
CA ILE A 182 -2.13 -21.87 15.21
C ILE A 182 -0.92 -21.90 14.29
N ASN A 183 -0.21 -23.02 14.24
CA ASN A 183 0.82 -23.26 13.24
C ASN A 183 0.21 -23.95 12.02
N VAL A 184 0.25 -23.30 10.86
CA VAL A 184 -0.29 -23.83 9.61
C VAL A 184 0.86 -24.28 8.72
N SER A 185 0.71 -25.46 8.12
CA SER A 185 1.67 -26.03 7.18
C SER A 185 0.93 -26.56 5.97
N THR A 186 0.49 -25.66 5.10
CA THR A 186 -0.15 -25.99 3.82
C THR A 186 0.77 -25.58 2.66
N PRO A 187 0.60 -26.14 1.46
CA PRO A 187 1.40 -25.74 0.29
C PRO A 187 1.30 -24.25 -0.06
N PHE A 188 0.25 -23.56 0.39
CA PHE A 188 -0.05 -22.17 0.05
C PHE A 188 0.28 -21.19 1.18
N ILE A 189 0.15 -21.62 2.44
CA ILE A 189 0.42 -20.80 3.62
C ILE A 189 1.17 -21.67 4.64
N THR A 190 2.31 -21.18 5.10
CA THR A 190 3.09 -21.81 6.18
C THR A 190 3.47 -20.78 7.23
N GLY A 191 3.31 -21.12 8.51
CA GLY A 191 3.70 -20.29 9.64
C GLY A 191 2.64 -20.17 10.72
N VAL A 192 2.91 -19.31 11.72
CA VAL A 192 2.00 -19.06 12.84
C VAL A 192 1.02 -17.94 12.48
N ILE A 193 -0.28 -18.24 12.52
CA ILE A 193 -1.36 -17.29 12.21
C ILE A 193 -2.40 -17.26 13.32
N GLU A 194 -3.15 -16.15 13.42
CA GLU A 194 -4.30 -16.06 14.31
C GLU A 194 -5.56 -16.53 13.58
N ALA A 195 -6.33 -17.41 14.23
CA ALA A 195 -7.54 -18.01 13.68
C ALA A 195 -8.68 -18.05 14.70
N LEU A 196 -9.92 -18.01 14.20
CA LEU A 196 -11.11 -18.32 14.96
C LEU A 196 -11.13 -19.78 15.38
N VAL A 197 -11.46 -20.02 16.64
CA VAL A 197 -11.68 -21.36 17.18
C VAL A 197 -13.15 -21.71 17.01
N ILE A 198 -13.45 -22.67 16.14
CA ILE A 198 -14.80 -23.17 15.90
C ILE A 198 -14.92 -24.61 16.41
N GLU A 199 -16.04 -24.91 17.06
CA GLU A 199 -16.42 -26.26 17.46
C GLU A 199 -17.22 -26.90 16.31
N HIS A 200 -16.71 -27.99 15.74
CA HIS A 200 -17.29 -28.74 14.62
C HIS A 200 -17.44 -28.00 13.28
N PRO A 201 -16.36 -27.40 12.73
CA PRO A 201 -16.37 -26.90 11.35
C PRO A 201 -16.41 -28.05 10.33
N ILE A 202 -16.73 -27.71 9.07
CA ILE A 202 -16.80 -28.67 7.95
C ILE A 202 -15.40 -29.26 7.64
N THR A 203 -14.34 -28.48 7.86
CA THR A 203 -12.95 -28.88 7.65
C THR A 203 -12.08 -28.42 8.82
N ASP A 204 -10.91 -29.03 8.98
CA ASP A 204 -10.01 -28.68 10.09
C ASP A 204 -9.46 -27.25 10.01
N LEU A 205 -9.26 -26.73 8.80
CA LEU A 205 -8.83 -25.37 8.54
C LEU A 205 -9.66 -24.76 7.40
N ILE A 206 -10.13 -23.53 7.60
CA ILE A 206 -10.84 -22.71 6.64
C ILE A 206 -10.05 -21.42 6.49
N ILE A 207 -9.64 -21.08 5.27
CA ILE A 207 -8.97 -19.83 4.92
C ILE A 207 -9.86 -19.14 3.87
N GLY A 208 -10.54 -18.08 4.29
CA GLY A 208 -11.25 -17.14 3.44
C GLY A 208 -10.32 -16.06 2.91
N ASN A 209 -10.68 -15.49 1.76
CA ASN A 209 -10.03 -14.33 1.17
C ASN A 209 -10.56 -13.05 1.84
#